data_AF-A0A960UN18-F1
#
_entry.id   AF-A0A960UN18-F1
#
_cell.length_a   1.000
_cell.length_b   1.000
_cell.length_c   1.000
_cell.angle_alpha   90.00
_cell.angle_beta   90.00
_cell.angle_gamma   90.00
#
_symmetry.space_group_name_H-M   'P 1'
#
loop_
_entity.id
_entity.type
_entity.pdbx_description
1 polymer ?
#
loop_
_entity_poly.entity_id
_entity_poly.type
_entity_poly.pdbx_seq_one_letter_code
_entity_poly.pdbx_strand_id
1 'polypeptide(L)'
;MRLATRSSKGLIQKTFFLSLALTGCTTAQYRNFPDLLAHHPATQLKNWQDFLDHRPNRGQLPPDFVQPATSLPLSYAIDTNRLDGFPAPVPAQISPERLRSIRQSLQATLQYQPEIRQFLNRRVMGLYLVDNLGSSGLTGIVYDSDGKAQGGFILMDASRIELTAEGLINLREKTIIEDAAALPESWGYRLDHPSNGPVPTAVDYLLLHEAAHVASEVYELLPPLTMDKASYRPPARGTYSFLDAAWLDPWNTKAALPFRKKLHFYAKRTFSAIEHGQATVAAQASGFPGLYATLDAWEHLAETVAYSMLLPHRLVFRDANGIDHRPVAQAWELQYVARLKARMASDPGPRYQSK
;
A
#
# COMPACT_ATOMS: atom_id res chain seq x y z
N MET A 1 -14.48 -5.71 19.55
CA MET A 1 -13.12 -5.26 19.21
C MET A 1 -13.25 -4.30 18.04
N ARG A 2 -13.19 -2.98 18.30
CA ARG A 2 -13.45 -1.92 17.32
C ARG A 2 -12.13 -1.58 16.62
N LEU A 3 -12.10 -1.66 15.30
CA LEU A 3 -11.02 -1.14 14.45
C LEU A 3 -11.68 -0.23 13.40
N ALA A 4 -10.97 0.82 12.96
CA ALA A 4 -11.31 1.78 11.91
C ALA A 4 -10.49 1.48 10.60
N THR A 5 -10.69 2.13 9.43
CA THR A 5 -9.70 2.81 8.56
C THR A 5 -10.38 3.87 7.67
N ARG A 6 -9.58 4.91 7.41
CA ARG A 6 -9.38 5.74 6.20
C ARG A 6 -10.60 6.27 5.43
N SER A 7 -10.94 7.52 5.73
CA SER A 7 -11.50 8.50 4.79
C SER A 7 -11.05 9.91 5.22
N SER A 8 -10.59 10.71 4.27
CA SER A 8 -9.99 12.04 4.47
C SER A 8 -10.97 13.17 4.82
N LYS A 9 -11.96 12.93 5.69
CA LYS A 9 -12.85 13.99 6.18
C LYS A 9 -12.79 14.12 7.69
N GLY A 10 -12.05 15.14 8.13
CA GLY A 10 -12.02 15.58 9.52
C GLY A 10 -13.36 16.12 10.00
N LEU A 11 -13.64 15.90 11.29
CA LEU A 11 -14.67 16.61 12.03
C LEU A 11 -14.00 17.35 13.19
N ILE A 12 -14.08 18.68 13.12
CA ILE A 12 -13.63 19.60 14.17
C ILE A 12 -14.61 19.50 15.34
N GLN A 13 -14.13 19.15 16.53
CA GLN A 13 -14.80 19.54 17.76
C GLN A 13 -13.78 19.97 18.81
N LYS A 14 -13.88 21.24 19.19
CA LYS A 14 -13.08 21.93 20.21
C LYS A 14 -13.51 21.43 21.59
N THR A 15 -12.54 21.01 22.41
CA THR A 15 -12.66 21.13 23.85
C THR A 15 -11.31 21.52 24.43
N PHE A 16 -11.29 22.69 25.06
CA PHE A 16 -10.18 23.25 25.84
C PHE A 16 -10.02 22.44 27.13
N PHE A 17 -8.81 21.97 27.43
CA PHE A 17 -8.37 21.77 28.80
C PHE A 17 -6.95 22.34 28.95
N LEU A 18 -6.84 23.23 29.93
CA LEU A 18 -5.66 23.97 30.33
C LEU A 18 -4.82 23.13 31.31
N SER A 19 -3.53 23.44 31.41
CA SER A 19 -2.50 23.02 32.39
C SER A 19 -1.89 21.62 32.20
N LEU A 20 -0.58 21.37 32.35
CA LEU A 20 0.52 22.08 33.01
C LEU A 20 1.86 21.70 32.31
N ALA A 21 2.82 22.62 32.28
CA ALA A 21 4.10 22.47 31.58
C ALA A 21 5.05 21.46 32.26
N LEU A 22 5.45 20.44 31.51
CA LEU A 22 6.70 19.70 31.70
C LEU A 22 7.44 19.75 30.36
N THR A 23 8.69 20.21 30.38
CA THR A 23 9.60 20.23 29.24
C THR A 23 10.05 18.80 28.90
N GLY A 24 9.12 18.00 28.36
CA GLY A 24 9.44 16.81 27.59
C GLY A 24 9.60 17.21 26.13
N CYS A 25 10.48 16.54 25.39
CA CYS A 25 10.55 16.64 23.93
C CYS A 25 9.13 16.65 23.37
N THR A 26 8.67 17.80 22.86
CA THR A 26 7.37 17.90 22.22
C THR A 26 7.42 16.93 21.05
N THR A 27 6.73 15.80 21.17
CA THR A 27 6.48 14.93 20.03
C THR A 27 5.87 15.81 18.96
N ALA A 28 6.55 15.96 17.83
CA ALA A 28 6.03 16.78 16.73
C ALA A 28 4.66 16.22 16.37
N GLN A 29 3.60 16.96 16.69
CA GLN A 29 2.25 16.54 16.40
C GLN A 29 1.95 16.96 14.96
N TYR A 30 2.08 16.02 14.03
CA TYR A 30 1.71 16.25 12.63
C TYR A 30 0.20 16.54 12.53
N ARG A 31 -0.18 17.43 11.63
CA ARG A 31 -1.57 17.89 11.46
C ARG A 31 -2.37 16.99 10.53
N ASN A 32 -1.71 16.38 9.54
CA ASN A 32 -2.28 15.52 8.52
C ASN A 32 -1.17 14.69 7.86
N PHE A 33 -1.53 13.82 6.92
CA PHE A 33 -0.58 12.95 6.22
C PHE A 33 0.46 13.69 5.37
N PRO A 34 0.11 14.69 4.54
CA PRO A 34 1.10 15.51 3.85
C PRO A 34 2.17 16.12 4.78
N ASP A 35 1.73 16.64 5.94
CA ASP A 35 2.63 17.20 6.96
C ASP A 35 3.55 16.14 7.58
N LEU A 36 3.01 14.95 7.88
CA LEU A 36 3.80 13.81 8.35
C LEU A 36 4.84 13.38 7.32
N LEU A 37 4.44 13.23 6.05
CA LEU A 37 5.33 12.85 4.95
C LEU A 37 6.46 13.88 4.74
N ALA A 38 6.14 15.17 4.83
CA ALA A 38 7.11 16.24 4.62
C ALA A 38 8.15 16.35 5.76
N HIS A 39 7.78 16.03 7.00
CA HIS A 39 8.59 16.40 8.17
C HIS A 39 9.03 15.24 9.07
N HIS A 40 8.45 14.05 8.96
CA HIS A 40 8.78 12.96 9.87
C HIS A 40 10.24 12.49 9.68
N PRO A 41 11.03 12.24 10.74
CA PRO A 41 12.43 11.82 10.59
C PRO A 41 12.63 10.60 9.67
N ALA A 42 11.74 9.62 9.73
CA ALA A 42 11.79 8.45 8.83
C ALA A 42 11.59 8.79 7.35
N THR A 43 11.09 9.98 6.99
CA THR A 43 10.89 10.39 5.59
C THR A 43 12.08 11.17 5.04
N GLN A 44 13.14 11.36 5.83
CA GLN A 44 14.31 12.17 5.45
C GLN A 44 15.48 11.27 5.08
N LEU A 45 16.00 11.38 3.86
CA LEU A 45 17.08 10.52 3.35
C LEU A 45 18.33 10.50 4.23
N LYS A 46 18.69 11.66 4.80
CA LYS A 46 19.84 11.79 5.71
C LYS A 46 19.81 10.82 6.90
N ASN A 47 18.62 10.40 7.34
CA ASN A 47 18.45 9.49 8.47
C ASN A 47 18.54 8.01 8.06
N TRP A 48 18.75 7.73 6.78
CA TRP A 48 18.91 6.40 6.20
C TRP A 48 20.29 6.17 5.59
N GLN A 49 21.21 7.14 5.69
CA GLN A 49 22.50 7.08 5.00
C GLN A 49 23.31 5.87 5.47
N ASP A 50 23.39 5.61 6.78
CA ASP A 50 24.08 4.44 7.33
C ASP A 50 23.53 3.14 6.75
N PHE A 51 22.20 3.02 6.61
CA PHE A 51 21.57 1.85 6.01
C PHE A 51 21.97 1.69 4.54
N LEU A 52 22.05 2.79 3.80
CA LEU A 52 22.35 2.81 2.37
C LEU A 52 23.83 2.54 2.08
N ASP A 53 24.74 3.04 2.92
CA ASP A 53 26.19 2.88 2.76
C ASP A 53 26.64 1.43 2.97
N HIS A 54 25.96 0.69 3.85
CA HIS A 54 26.26 -0.70 4.15
C HIS A 54 25.55 -1.69 3.22
N ARG A 55 24.85 -1.19 2.20
CA ARG A 55 24.04 -2.03 1.33
C ARG A 55 24.92 -2.78 0.33
N PRO A 56 24.85 -4.12 0.26
CA PRO A 56 25.67 -4.87 -0.68
C PRO A 56 25.28 -4.52 -2.12
N ASN A 57 26.24 -4.03 -2.89
CA ASN A 57 26.05 -3.57 -4.28
C ASN A 57 25.89 -4.73 -5.29
N ARG A 58 25.34 -5.88 -4.86
CA ARG A 58 25.38 -7.18 -5.58
C ARG A 58 24.02 -7.68 -6.09
N GLY A 59 22.98 -6.84 -6.11
CA GLY A 59 21.65 -7.24 -6.61
C GLY A 59 20.94 -8.32 -5.77
N GLN A 60 21.40 -8.50 -4.54
CA GLN A 60 20.78 -9.34 -3.51
C GLN A 60 20.24 -8.44 -2.41
N LEU A 61 19.05 -8.76 -1.90
CA LEU A 61 18.51 -8.07 -0.74
C LEU A 61 19.41 -8.30 0.49
N PRO A 62 19.59 -7.28 1.35
CA PRO A 62 20.41 -7.44 2.54
C PRO A 62 19.80 -8.49 3.50
N PRO A 63 20.60 -9.18 4.34
CA PRO A 63 20.11 -10.25 5.21
C PRO A 63 19.03 -9.82 6.20
N ASP A 64 19.05 -8.55 6.59
CA ASP A 64 18.12 -7.88 7.49
C ASP A 64 17.00 -7.12 6.75
N PHE A 65 16.87 -7.29 5.42
CA PHE A 65 15.84 -6.62 4.62
C PHE A 65 14.42 -6.83 5.16
N VAL A 66 14.15 -8.02 5.72
CA VAL A 66 12.91 -8.30 6.45
C VAL A 66 13.24 -8.44 7.93
N GLN A 67 12.67 -7.61 8.79
CA GLN A 67 12.95 -7.60 10.22
C GLN A 67 11.80 -6.98 11.02
N PRO A 68 11.67 -7.23 12.33
CA PRO A 68 10.77 -6.46 13.17
C PRO A 68 11.06 -4.95 13.09
N ALA A 69 10.03 -4.12 13.09
CA ALA A 69 10.19 -2.68 13.06
C ALA A 69 10.83 -2.18 14.36
N THR A 70 11.88 -1.38 14.22
CA THR A 70 12.50 -0.64 15.34
C THR A 70 12.77 0.78 14.89
N SER A 71 12.98 1.71 15.83
CA SER A 71 13.40 3.09 15.53
C SER A 71 12.47 3.83 14.55
N LEU A 72 12.99 4.26 13.39
CA LEU A 72 12.33 5.16 12.43
C LEU A 72 11.04 4.57 11.81
N PRO A 73 11.03 3.35 11.23
CA PRO A 73 9.78 2.73 10.75
C PRO A 73 8.69 2.64 11.82
N LEU A 74 9.07 2.25 13.04
CA LEU A 74 8.11 2.07 14.13
C LEU A 74 7.53 3.42 14.56
N SER A 75 8.36 4.45 14.74
CA SER A 75 7.85 5.78 15.11
C SER A 75 6.94 6.35 14.02
N TYR A 76 7.28 6.14 12.75
CA TYR A 76 6.44 6.54 11.62
C TYR A 76 5.07 5.86 11.67
N ALA A 77 5.04 4.54 11.93
CA ALA A 77 3.80 3.79 12.04
C ALA A 77 2.95 4.23 13.24
N ILE A 78 3.58 4.54 14.37
CA ILE A 78 2.90 5.10 15.56
C ILE A 78 2.26 6.45 15.24
N ASP A 79 2.99 7.35 14.58
CA ASP A 79 2.49 8.69 14.27
C ASP A 79 1.42 8.65 13.17
N THR A 80 1.55 7.73 12.20
CA THR A 80 0.51 7.42 11.20
C THR A 80 -0.78 6.92 11.90
N ASN A 81 -0.65 5.94 12.80
CA ASN A 81 -1.80 5.41 13.53
C ASN A 81 -2.45 6.47 14.41
N ARG A 82 -1.69 7.40 14.99
CA ARG A 82 -2.25 8.53 15.74
C ARG A 82 -3.12 9.44 14.86
N LEU A 83 -2.68 9.75 13.63
CA LEU A 83 -3.49 10.54 12.68
C LEU A 83 -4.77 9.81 12.27
N ASP A 84 -4.69 8.49 12.10
CA ASP A 84 -5.83 7.66 11.71
C ASP A 84 -6.75 7.27 12.88
N GLY A 85 -6.36 7.51 14.14
CA GLY A 85 -7.13 7.15 15.33
C GLY A 85 -7.01 5.67 15.74
N PHE A 86 -5.91 5.01 15.39
CA PHE A 86 -5.60 3.64 15.79
C PHE A 86 -4.72 3.55 17.03
N PRO A 87 -4.75 2.40 17.74
CA PRO A 87 -3.73 2.06 18.70
C PRO A 87 -2.32 2.09 18.07
N ALA A 88 -1.33 2.44 18.89
CA ALA A 88 0.07 2.39 18.48
C ALA A 88 0.45 0.93 18.13
N PRO A 89 1.09 0.69 16.97
CA PRO A 89 1.66 -0.61 16.67
C PRO A 89 2.89 -0.86 17.54
N VAL A 90 3.26 -2.13 17.65
CA VAL A 90 4.47 -2.57 18.37
C VAL A 90 5.35 -3.42 17.46
N PRO A 91 6.66 -3.59 17.75
CA PRO A 91 7.51 -4.52 17.00
C PRO A 91 6.90 -5.93 16.99
N ALA A 92 6.90 -6.57 15.82
CA ALA A 92 6.34 -7.92 15.68
C ALA A 92 7.04 -8.92 16.61
N GLN A 93 6.26 -9.69 17.36
CA GLN A 93 6.75 -10.80 18.17
C GLN A 93 6.87 -12.07 17.32
N ILE A 94 7.97 -12.17 16.57
CA ILE A 94 8.21 -13.25 15.60
C ILE A 94 9.44 -14.09 15.95
N SER A 95 9.33 -15.42 15.87
CA SER A 95 10.48 -16.30 16.14
C SER A 95 11.55 -16.20 15.04
N PRO A 96 12.83 -16.47 15.35
CA PRO A 96 13.90 -16.49 14.35
C PRO A 96 13.64 -17.46 13.19
N GLU A 97 13.05 -18.63 13.46
CA GLU A 97 12.70 -19.65 12.47
C GLU A 97 11.62 -19.12 11.53
N ARG A 98 10.60 -18.47 12.09
CA ARG A 98 9.50 -17.90 11.30
C ARG A 98 10.00 -16.76 10.42
N LEU A 99 10.82 -15.87 10.95
CA LEU A 99 11.44 -14.79 10.18
C LEU A 99 12.31 -15.33 9.04
N ARG A 100 13.07 -16.40 9.29
CA ARG A 100 13.85 -17.09 8.25
C ARG A 100 12.97 -17.65 7.15
N SER A 101 11.85 -18.28 7.51
CA SER A 101 10.88 -18.82 6.54
C SER A 101 10.29 -17.73 5.64
N ILE A 102 9.91 -16.57 6.20
CA ILE A 102 9.42 -15.42 5.43
C ILE A 102 10.49 -14.92 4.45
N ARG A 103 11.73 -14.77 4.92
CA ARG A 103 12.86 -14.34 4.07
C ARG A 103 13.10 -15.30 2.91
N GLN A 104 13.04 -16.62 3.16
CA GLN A 104 13.18 -17.64 2.12
C GLN A 104 12.04 -17.60 1.10
N SER A 105 10.79 -17.46 1.56
CA SER A 105 9.63 -17.32 0.68
C SER A 105 9.76 -16.09 -0.22
N LEU A 106 10.11 -14.95 0.37
CA LEU A 106 10.33 -13.71 -0.36
C LEU A 106 11.44 -13.85 -1.41
N GLN A 107 12.57 -14.46 -1.04
CA GLN A 107 13.68 -14.70 -1.97
C GLN A 107 13.25 -15.58 -3.16
N ALA A 108 12.45 -16.63 -2.91
CA ALA A 108 11.93 -17.50 -3.96
C ALA A 108 11.00 -16.73 -4.92
N THR A 109 10.08 -15.91 -4.41
CA THR A 109 9.21 -15.06 -5.25
C THR A 109 10.04 -14.10 -6.12
N LEU A 110 11.03 -13.43 -5.51
CA LEU A 110 11.86 -12.44 -6.19
C LEU A 110 12.90 -13.05 -7.13
N GLN A 111 13.11 -14.37 -7.09
CA GLN A 111 13.96 -15.07 -8.07
C GLN A 111 13.38 -14.95 -9.49
N TYR A 112 12.06 -15.03 -9.61
CA TYR A 112 11.33 -14.96 -10.89
C TYR A 112 10.94 -13.53 -11.30
N GLN A 113 11.22 -12.53 -10.45
CA GLN A 113 10.93 -11.11 -10.69
C GLN A 113 12.19 -10.25 -10.46
N PRO A 114 13.26 -10.43 -11.27
CA PRO A 114 14.54 -9.74 -11.05
C PRO A 114 14.42 -8.22 -11.10
N GLU A 115 13.49 -7.66 -11.87
CA GLU A 115 13.18 -6.24 -11.93
C GLU A 115 12.69 -5.70 -10.58
N ILE A 116 11.80 -6.44 -9.92
CA ILE A 116 11.28 -6.07 -8.59
C ILE A 116 12.39 -6.22 -7.56
N ARG A 117 13.16 -7.31 -7.62
CA ARG A 117 14.29 -7.52 -6.72
C ARG A 117 15.30 -6.37 -6.79
N GLN A 118 15.64 -5.92 -8.00
CA GLN A 118 16.56 -4.81 -8.21
C GLN A 118 15.98 -3.50 -7.69
N PHE A 119 14.71 -3.21 -8.00
CA PHE A 119 14.03 -2.02 -7.50
C PHE A 119 14.01 -1.99 -5.97
N LEU A 120 13.60 -3.08 -5.31
CA LEU A 120 13.60 -3.21 -3.85
C LEU A 120 15.00 -2.98 -3.26
N ASN A 121 16.03 -3.62 -3.85
CA ASN A 121 17.41 -3.46 -3.40
C ASN A 121 17.98 -2.05 -3.62
N ARG A 122 17.41 -1.25 -4.52
CA ARG A 122 17.87 0.12 -4.80
C ARG A 122 17.05 1.16 -4.04
N ARG A 123 15.75 0.96 -3.90
CA ARG A 123 14.78 2.00 -3.50
C ARG A 123 14.05 1.73 -2.20
N VAL A 124 13.95 0.49 -1.75
CA VAL A 124 13.22 0.17 -0.51
C VAL A 124 14.21 -0.07 0.62
N MET A 125 14.14 0.66 1.72
CA MET A 125 15.10 0.53 2.83
C MET A 125 14.87 -0.75 3.63
N GLY A 126 13.64 -1.24 3.71
CA GLY A 126 13.37 -2.53 4.33
C GLY A 126 11.88 -2.84 4.38
N LEU A 127 11.60 -4.09 4.74
CA LEU A 127 10.29 -4.60 5.11
C LEU A 127 10.29 -4.81 6.63
N TYR A 128 9.48 -4.03 7.31
CA TYR A 128 9.45 -3.96 8.76
C TYR A 128 8.17 -4.57 9.30
N LEU A 129 8.29 -5.60 10.14
CA LEU A 129 7.15 -6.32 10.69
C LEU A 129 6.70 -5.66 12.01
N VAL A 130 5.40 -5.41 12.13
CA VAL A 130 4.76 -4.89 13.35
C VAL A 130 3.55 -5.73 13.72
N ASP A 131 3.16 -5.67 14.98
CA ASP A 131 1.85 -6.12 15.44
C ASP A 131 0.92 -4.92 15.63
N ASN A 132 -0.37 -5.11 15.35
CA ASN A 132 -1.43 -4.11 15.54
C ASN A 132 -1.25 -2.87 14.65
N LEU A 133 -0.89 -3.04 13.38
CA LEU A 133 -0.73 -1.92 12.45
C LEU A 133 -2.04 -1.17 12.21
N GLY A 134 -3.20 -1.80 12.41
CA GLY A 134 -4.51 -1.23 12.07
C GLY A 134 -4.83 -1.30 10.58
N SER A 135 -3.91 -1.80 9.77
CA SER A 135 -4.06 -2.11 8.34
C SER A 135 -3.23 -3.36 8.00
N SER A 136 -3.15 -3.74 6.73
CA SER A 136 -2.32 -4.87 6.29
C SER A 136 -0.89 -4.46 5.94
N GLY A 137 -0.70 -3.23 5.46
CA GLY A 137 0.58 -2.67 5.06
C GLY A 137 0.57 -1.15 5.15
N LEU A 138 1.76 -0.57 5.25
CA LEU A 138 1.97 0.87 5.28
C LEU A 138 3.31 1.20 4.62
N THR A 139 3.29 2.05 3.59
CA THR A 139 4.51 2.59 2.99
C THR A 139 4.86 3.95 3.56
N GLY A 140 6.13 4.13 3.91
CA GLY A 140 6.75 5.44 4.10
C GLY A 140 7.63 5.79 2.89
N ILE A 141 7.68 7.08 2.54
CA ILE A 141 8.48 7.59 1.43
C ILE A 141 9.64 8.39 1.98
N VAL A 142 10.83 8.21 1.39
CA VAL A 142 12.06 8.88 1.80
C VAL A 142 12.44 9.92 0.75
N TYR A 143 12.50 11.18 1.17
CA TYR A 143 12.82 12.34 0.35
C TYR A 143 14.23 12.86 0.64
N ASP A 144 14.90 13.38 -0.37
CA ASP A 144 16.14 14.15 -0.19
C ASP A 144 15.86 15.59 0.27
N SER A 145 16.92 16.39 0.42
CA SER A 145 16.82 17.80 0.83
C SER A 145 16.11 18.70 -0.19
N ASP A 146 16.02 18.27 -1.44
CA ASP A 146 15.33 18.99 -2.51
C ASP A 146 13.85 18.58 -2.59
N GLY A 147 13.39 17.70 -1.69
CA GLY A 147 12.01 17.19 -1.65
C GLY A 147 11.73 16.12 -2.71
N LYS A 148 12.75 15.53 -3.33
CA LYS A 148 12.56 14.45 -4.33
C LYS A 148 12.56 13.09 -3.66
N ALA A 149 11.60 12.25 -4.03
CA ALA A 149 11.52 10.89 -3.54
C ALA A 149 12.71 10.06 -4.03
N GLN A 150 13.50 9.53 -3.10
CA GLN A 150 14.67 8.69 -3.39
C GLN A 150 14.40 7.21 -3.12
N GLY A 151 13.36 6.89 -2.36
CA GLY A 151 13.00 5.54 -1.98
C GLY A 151 11.85 5.50 -0.98
N GLY A 152 11.74 4.40 -0.24
CA GLY A 152 10.72 4.21 0.78
C GLY A 152 11.01 3.04 1.70
N PHE A 153 10.19 2.83 2.71
CA PHE A 153 10.23 1.65 3.57
C PHE A 153 8.81 1.11 3.71
N ILE A 154 8.69 -0.21 3.89
CA ILE A 154 7.40 -0.87 3.95
C ILE A 154 7.23 -1.46 5.33
N LEU A 155 6.08 -1.23 5.94
CA LEU A 155 5.64 -1.94 7.14
C LEU A 155 4.55 -2.93 6.79
N MET A 156 4.58 -4.12 7.40
CA MET A 156 3.55 -5.14 7.25
C MET A 156 3.10 -5.64 8.61
N ASP A 157 1.80 -5.88 8.74
CA ASP A 157 1.25 -6.46 9.97
C ASP A 157 1.54 -7.97 10.01
N ALA A 158 2.24 -8.43 11.06
CA ALA A 158 2.71 -9.79 11.17
C ALA A 158 1.56 -10.82 11.24
N SER A 159 0.37 -10.42 11.69
CA SER A 159 -0.81 -11.29 11.68
C SER A 159 -1.41 -11.49 10.27
N ARG A 160 -1.02 -10.65 9.31
CA ARG A 160 -1.58 -10.63 7.95
C ARG A 160 -0.72 -11.36 6.94
N ILE A 161 0.60 -11.35 7.14
CA ILE A 161 1.56 -11.98 6.24
C ILE A 161 1.47 -13.51 6.19
N GLU A 162 0.78 -14.12 7.17
CA GLU A 162 0.58 -15.58 7.23
C GLU A 162 -0.54 -16.07 6.29
N LEU A 163 -1.34 -15.15 5.76
CA LEU A 163 -2.43 -15.47 4.87
C LEU A 163 -1.93 -15.76 3.46
N THR A 164 -2.76 -16.41 2.65
CA THR A 164 -2.61 -16.34 1.19
C THR A 164 -2.95 -14.93 0.70
N ALA A 165 -2.52 -14.56 -0.50
CA ALA A 165 -2.90 -13.28 -1.10
C ALA A 165 -4.43 -13.14 -1.19
N GLU A 166 -5.12 -14.18 -1.65
CA GLU A 166 -6.59 -14.23 -1.68
C GLU A 166 -7.20 -14.05 -0.28
N GLY A 167 -6.67 -14.76 0.72
CA GLY A 167 -7.15 -14.69 2.09
C GLY A 167 -7.04 -13.26 2.64
N LEU A 168 -5.94 -12.57 2.35
CA LEU A 168 -5.75 -11.17 2.72
C LEU A 168 -6.74 -10.24 2.02
N ILE A 169 -6.86 -10.34 0.70
CA ILE A 169 -7.79 -9.50 -0.10
C ILE A 169 -9.22 -9.70 0.39
N ASN A 170 -9.64 -10.96 0.58
CA ASN A 170 -10.98 -11.27 1.05
C ASN A 170 -11.21 -10.83 2.50
N LEU A 171 -10.21 -10.92 3.36
CA LEU A 171 -10.30 -10.42 4.72
C LEU A 171 -10.55 -8.90 4.70
N ARG A 172 -9.81 -8.14 3.88
CA ARG A 172 -10.02 -6.70 3.68
C ARG A 172 -11.44 -6.42 3.22
N GLU A 173 -11.91 -7.08 2.17
CA GLU A 173 -13.25 -6.86 1.60
C GLU A 173 -14.37 -7.19 2.60
N LYS A 174 -14.21 -8.25 3.40
CA LYS A 174 -15.15 -8.60 4.46
C LYS A 174 -15.27 -7.54 5.56
N THR A 175 -14.31 -6.63 5.70
CA THR A 175 -14.37 -5.60 6.74
C THR A 175 -15.45 -4.54 6.50
N ILE A 176 -15.93 -4.38 5.26
CA ILE A 176 -16.99 -3.41 4.92
C ILE A 176 -18.38 -4.04 4.82
N ILE A 177 -18.49 -5.36 4.97
CA ILE A 177 -19.73 -6.12 4.79
C ILE A 177 -20.35 -6.47 6.15
N GLU A 178 -21.59 -6.04 6.38
CA GLU A 178 -22.31 -6.20 7.65
C GLU A 178 -22.48 -7.69 8.02
N ASP A 179 -22.95 -8.46 7.06
CA ASP A 179 -23.25 -9.89 7.12
C ASP A 179 -22.08 -10.78 6.68
N ALA A 180 -20.84 -10.30 6.79
CA ALA A 180 -19.64 -11.01 6.32
C ALA A 180 -19.48 -12.45 6.86
N ALA A 181 -20.04 -12.74 8.04
CA ALA A 181 -19.99 -14.08 8.65
C ALA A 181 -20.96 -15.08 8.01
N ALA A 182 -21.98 -14.61 7.29
CA ALA A 182 -22.96 -15.44 6.59
C ALA A 182 -22.60 -15.69 5.12
N LEU A 183 -21.49 -15.12 4.64
CA LEU A 183 -21.02 -15.31 3.27
C LEU A 183 -20.62 -16.78 3.04
N PRO A 184 -20.96 -17.37 1.88
CA PRO A 184 -20.54 -18.73 1.56
C PRO A 184 -19.01 -18.81 1.45
N GLU A 185 -18.43 -19.98 1.72
CA GLU A 185 -16.97 -20.19 1.60
C GLU A 185 -16.44 -19.86 0.20
N SER A 186 -17.28 -20.05 -0.82
CA SER A 186 -16.97 -19.75 -2.21
C SER A 186 -16.93 -18.24 -2.53
N TRP A 187 -17.43 -17.37 -1.64
CA TRP A 187 -17.44 -15.93 -1.86
C TRP A 187 -16.03 -15.32 -1.90
N GLY A 188 -15.88 -14.26 -2.69
CA GLY A 188 -14.73 -13.37 -2.67
C GLY A 188 -13.83 -13.49 -3.90
N TYR A 189 -12.72 -12.78 -3.85
CA TYR A 189 -11.67 -12.80 -4.84
C TYR A 189 -10.94 -14.13 -4.85
N ARG A 190 -10.58 -14.57 -6.05
CA ARG A 190 -9.75 -15.73 -6.37
C ARG A 190 -8.70 -15.30 -7.38
N LEU A 191 -7.51 -15.82 -7.19
CA LEU A 191 -6.36 -15.69 -8.05
C LEU A 191 -6.21 -17.05 -8.73
N ASP A 192 -6.70 -17.14 -9.96
CA ASP A 192 -6.68 -18.38 -10.75
C ASP A 192 -5.23 -18.79 -11.06
N HIS A 193 -4.53 -19.46 -10.14
CA HIS A 193 -3.15 -19.91 -10.37
C HIS A 193 -3.12 -21.29 -11.07
N PRO A 194 -2.09 -21.62 -11.86
CA PRO A 194 -1.93 -22.97 -12.41
C PRO A 194 -1.99 -24.01 -11.28
N SER A 195 -2.69 -25.13 -11.48
CA SER A 195 -2.96 -26.14 -10.44
C SER A 195 -1.72 -26.71 -9.73
N ASN A 196 -0.53 -26.54 -10.34
CA ASN A 196 0.76 -27.03 -9.82
C ASN A 196 1.74 -25.88 -9.49
N GLY A 197 1.30 -24.62 -9.53
CA GLY A 197 2.12 -23.46 -9.18
C GLY A 197 2.07 -23.15 -7.67
N PRO A 198 3.07 -22.44 -7.12
CA PRO A 198 2.99 -21.96 -5.75
C PRO A 198 1.80 -21.01 -5.57
N VAL A 199 1.09 -21.16 -4.46
CA VAL A 199 0.00 -20.25 -4.09
C VAL A 199 0.60 -18.90 -3.69
N PRO A 200 0.19 -17.77 -4.31
CA PRO A 200 0.66 -16.45 -3.89
C PRO A 200 0.33 -16.17 -2.42
N THR A 201 1.33 -15.71 -1.69
CA THR A 201 1.21 -15.37 -0.27
C THR A 201 0.76 -13.92 -0.08
N ALA A 202 0.25 -13.58 1.10
CA ALA A 202 -0.04 -12.20 1.47
C ALA A 202 1.21 -11.30 1.38
N VAL A 203 2.40 -11.85 1.68
CA VAL A 203 3.67 -11.13 1.53
C VAL A 203 3.93 -10.75 0.08
N ASP A 204 3.70 -11.67 -0.86
CA ASP A 204 3.93 -11.40 -2.30
C ASP A 204 3.05 -10.25 -2.77
N TYR A 205 1.77 -10.28 -2.40
CA TYR A 205 0.81 -9.24 -2.76
C TYR A 205 1.13 -7.90 -2.10
N LEU A 206 1.32 -7.89 -0.78
CA LEU A 206 1.63 -6.66 -0.04
C LEU A 206 2.94 -6.05 -0.54
N LEU A 207 3.96 -6.85 -0.79
CA LEU A 207 5.23 -6.35 -1.31
C LEU A 207 5.04 -5.61 -2.63
N LEU A 208 4.30 -6.20 -3.58
CA LEU A 208 4.10 -5.60 -4.89
C LEU A 208 3.21 -4.35 -4.81
N HIS A 209 2.17 -4.38 -3.99
CA HIS A 209 1.30 -3.23 -3.74
C HIS A 209 2.09 -2.06 -3.12
N GLU A 210 2.82 -2.32 -2.03
CA GLU A 210 3.56 -1.28 -1.31
C GLU A 210 4.78 -0.79 -2.12
N ALA A 211 5.46 -1.67 -2.87
CA ALA A 211 6.51 -1.25 -3.78
C ALA A 211 5.99 -0.39 -4.94
N ALA A 212 4.74 -0.57 -5.36
CA ALA A 212 4.11 0.28 -6.37
C ALA A 212 3.90 1.71 -5.85
N HIS A 213 3.56 1.89 -4.57
CA HIS A 213 3.52 3.22 -3.94
C HIS A 213 4.89 3.89 -3.95
N VAL A 214 5.96 3.17 -3.56
CA VAL A 214 7.34 3.71 -3.62
C VAL A 214 7.71 4.07 -5.06
N ALA A 215 7.40 3.20 -6.02
CA ALA A 215 7.69 3.45 -7.42
C ALA A 215 6.91 4.64 -7.96
N SER A 216 5.65 4.82 -7.56
CA SER A 216 4.83 5.96 -7.94
C SER A 216 5.52 7.28 -7.62
N GLU A 217 6.06 7.41 -6.41
CA GLU A 217 6.73 8.63 -5.96
C GLU A 217 8.10 8.81 -6.61
N VAL A 218 8.94 7.76 -6.61
CA VAL A 218 10.30 7.81 -7.19
C VAL A 218 10.28 8.10 -8.69
N TYR A 219 9.23 7.63 -9.38
CA TYR A 219 9.09 7.77 -10.83
C TYR A 219 8.14 8.86 -11.27
N GLU A 220 7.54 9.58 -10.32
CA GLU A 220 6.59 10.66 -10.56
C GLU A 220 5.43 10.18 -11.46
N LEU A 221 4.89 9.00 -11.16
CA LEU A 221 3.81 8.37 -11.95
C LEU A 221 2.44 9.01 -11.69
N LEU A 222 2.30 9.63 -10.53
CA LEU A 222 1.14 10.35 -10.02
C LEU A 222 1.62 11.64 -9.34
N PRO A 223 0.71 12.58 -9.00
CA PRO A 223 1.05 13.68 -8.11
C PRO A 223 1.68 13.17 -6.80
N PRO A 224 2.65 13.90 -6.22
CA PRO A 224 3.36 13.45 -5.03
C PRO A 224 2.42 13.35 -3.83
N LEU A 225 2.66 12.38 -2.95
CA LEU A 225 1.83 12.15 -1.75
C LEU A 225 1.92 13.28 -0.72
N THR A 226 2.97 14.13 -0.80
CA THR A 226 3.09 15.36 0.00
C THR A 226 2.15 16.48 -0.47
N MET A 227 1.47 16.30 -1.61
CA MET A 227 0.52 17.28 -2.12
C MET A 227 -0.82 17.20 -1.39
N ASP A 228 -1.28 18.33 -0.88
CA ASP A 228 -2.63 18.44 -0.35
C ASP A 228 -3.66 18.75 -1.45
N LYS A 229 -4.94 18.43 -1.18
CA LYS A 229 -6.03 18.63 -2.15
C LYS A 229 -6.26 20.11 -2.50
N ALA A 230 -5.97 21.05 -1.61
CA ALA A 230 -6.17 22.48 -1.86
C ALA A 230 -5.05 23.07 -2.74
N SER A 231 -3.85 22.51 -2.69
CA SER A 231 -2.71 22.88 -3.53
C SER A 231 -2.68 22.17 -4.88
N TYR A 232 -3.45 21.10 -5.08
CA TYR A 232 -3.54 20.39 -6.37
C TYR A 232 -3.93 21.33 -7.52
N ARG A 233 -3.15 21.29 -8.59
CA ARG A 233 -3.44 21.92 -9.88
C ARG A 233 -3.31 20.86 -10.97
N PRO A 234 -4.35 20.64 -11.80
CA PRO A 234 -4.25 19.67 -12.89
C PRO A 234 -3.07 20.01 -13.80
N PRO A 235 -2.15 19.08 -14.04
CA PRO A 235 -1.07 19.30 -14.99
C PRO A 235 -1.60 19.24 -16.43
N ALA A 236 -0.70 19.45 -17.40
CA ALA A 236 -1.03 19.19 -18.79
C ALA A 236 -1.46 17.72 -18.98
N ARG A 237 -2.41 17.47 -19.90
CA ARG A 237 -2.83 16.11 -20.25
C ARG A 237 -1.60 15.31 -20.73
N GLY A 238 -1.51 14.07 -20.29
CA GLY A 238 -0.41 13.16 -20.59
C GLY A 238 0.72 13.17 -19.57
N THR A 239 0.76 14.13 -18.64
CA THR A 239 1.76 14.14 -17.55
C THR A 239 1.67 12.88 -16.70
N TYR A 240 0.44 12.47 -16.34
CA TYR A 240 0.19 11.25 -15.56
C TYR A 240 -0.74 10.33 -16.36
N SER A 241 -0.17 9.52 -17.25
CA SER A 241 -0.97 8.67 -18.15
C SER A 241 -1.91 7.70 -17.41
N PHE A 242 -1.52 7.24 -16.21
CA PHE A 242 -2.34 6.37 -15.37
C PHE A 242 -3.57 7.12 -14.82
N LEU A 243 -3.36 8.33 -14.30
CA LEU A 243 -4.42 9.20 -13.80
C LEU A 243 -5.42 9.53 -14.92
N ASP A 244 -4.90 9.91 -16.09
CA ASP A 244 -5.70 10.28 -17.27
C ASP A 244 -6.62 9.17 -17.76
N ALA A 245 -6.36 7.90 -17.42
CA ALA A 245 -7.21 6.79 -17.85
C ALA A 245 -8.54 6.74 -17.07
N ALA A 246 -8.52 6.91 -15.75
CA ALA A 246 -9.67 6.60 -14.88
C ALA A 246 -10.11 7.74 -13.94
N TRP A 247 -9.32 8.82 -13.82
CA TRP A 247 -9.49 9.84 -12.79
C TRP A 247 -9.62 11.25 -13.38
N LEU A 248 -10.47 12.09 -12.76
CA LEU A 248 -10.58 13.53 -13.03
C LEU A 248 -9.49 14.31 -12.27
N ASP A 249 -9.26 13.88 -11.03
CA ASP A 249 -8.16 14.27 -10.15
C ASP A 249 -7.83 13.05 -9.26
N PRO A 250 -6.73 13.07 -8.48
CA PRO A 250 -6.32 11.89 -7.71
C PRO A 250 -7.35 11.32 -6.72
N TRP A 251 -8.38 12.09 -6.38
CA TRP A 251 -9.42 11.69 -5.43
C TRP A 251 -10.78 11.45 -6.09
N ASN A 252 -10.98 11.87 -7.34
CA ASN A 252 -12.29 11.85 -8.02
C ASN A 252 -12.21 11.06 -9.34
N THR A 253 -12.95 9.96 -9.43
CA THR A 253 -13.03 9.09 -10.61
C THR A 253 -13.81 9.75 -11.75
N LYS A 254 -13.51 9.39 -13.00
CA LYS A 254 -14.33 9.77 -14.17
C LYS A 254 -15.67 9.06 -14.17
N ALA A 255 -15.68 7.78 -13.80
CA ALA A 255 -16.90 7.02 -13.62
C ALA A 255 -17.66 7.49 -12.39
N ALA A 256 -18.99 7.56 -12.49
CA ALA A 256 -19.87 7.87 -11.37
C ALA A 256 -20.04 6.62 -10.49
N LEU A 257 -19.30 6.58 -9.38
CA LEU A 257 -19.29 5.46 -8.43
C LEU A 257 -19.85 5.92 -7.08
N PRO A 258 -21.19 6.02 -6.92
CA PRO A 258 -21.82 6.61 -5.74
C PRO A 258 -21.52 5.84 -4.44
N PHE A 259 -21.25 4.54 -4.53
CA PHE A 259 -20.88 3.69 -3.39
C PHE A 259 -19.57 4.12 -2.71
N ARG A 260 -18.68 4.84 -3.40
CA ARG A 260 -17.36 5.25 -2.85
C ARG A 260 -17.48 6.03 -1.54
N LYS A 261 -18.56 6.80 -1.38
CA LYS A 261 -18.83 7.58 -0.15
C LYS A 261 -19.10 6.71 1.08
N LYS A 262 -19.42 5.43 0.89
CA LYS A 262 -19.65 4.45 1.96
C LYS A 262 -18.41 3.60 2.28
N LEU A 263 -17.36 3.67 1.45
CA LEU A 263 -16.17 2.82 1.61
C LEU A 263 -15.34 3.27 2.80
N HIS A 264 -15.28 2.42 3.82
CA HIS A 264 -14.46 2.57 5.01
C HIS A 264 -13.95 1.20 5.43
N PHE A 265 -12.89 0.74 4.77
CA PHE A 265 -12.26 -0.54 5.09
C PHE A 265 -11.83 -0.58 6.56
N TYR A 266 -11.76 -1.78 7.14
CA TYR A 266 -11.38 -2.06 8.52
C TYR A 266 -12.14 -1.27 9.62
N ALA A 267 -13.13 -0.45 9.26
CA ALA A 267 -13.93 0.39 10.15
C ALA A 267 -15.34 -0.17 10.37
N LYS A 268 -16.29 0.59 9.85
CA LYS A 268 -17.70 0.34 9.99
C LYS A 268 -18.12 -0.42 8.76
N ARG A 269 -18.74 -1.56 8.98
CA ARG A 269 -19.45 -2.29 7.95
C ARG A 269 -20.65 -1.44 7.50
N THR A 270 -20.75 -1.20 6.20
CA THR A 270 -21.74 -0.29 5.59
C THR A 270 -22.41 -0.87 4.36
N PHE A 271 -22.07 -2.10 3.99
CA PHE A 271 -22.61 -2.83 2.86
C PHE A 271 -23.26 -4.13 3.31
N SER A 272 -24.42 -4.46 2.75
CA SER A 272 -24.83 -5.87 2.64
C SER A 272 -23.95 -6.62 1.63
N ALA A 273 -23.91 -7.95 1.72
CA ALA A 273 -23.23 -8.80 0.76
C ALA A 273 -23.63 -8.54 -0.71
N ILE A 274 -24.93 -8.26 -0.95
CA ILE A 274 -25.46 -7.97 -2.29
C ILE A 274 -25.01 -6.59 -2.77
N GLU A 275 -25.10 -5.55 -1.94
CA GLU A 275 -24.60 -4.21 -2.30
C GLU A 275 -23.10 -4.23 -2.58
N HIS A 276 -22.31 -4.98 -1.81
CA HIS A 276 -20.88 -5.16 -2.05
C HIS A 276 -20.62 -5.81 -3.41
N GLY A 277 -21.34 -6.89 -3.74
CA GLY A 277 -21.22 -7.55 -5.03
C GLY A 277 -21.54 -6.60 -6.19
N GLN A 278 -22.66 -5.88 -6.13
CA GLN A 278 -23.05 -4.90 -7.14
C GLN A 278 -22.02 -3.77 -7.30
N ALA A 279 -21.51 -3.25 -6.18
CA ALA A 279 -20.49 -2.22 -6.20
C ALA A 279 -19.18 -2.74 -6.82
N THR A 280 -18.78 -3.97 -6.50
CA THR A 280 -17.59 -4.61 -7.06
C THR A 280 -17.69 -4.76 -8.57
N VAL A 281 -18.84 -5.23 -9.08
CA VAL A 281 -19.09 -5.35 -10.52
C VAL A 281 -19.05 -3.98 -11.21
N ALA A 282 -19.65 -2.94 -10.60
CA ALA A 282 -19.61 -1.59 -11.14
C ALA A 282 -18.19 -1.00 -11.18
N ALA A 283 -17.37 -1.27 -10.16
CA ALA A 283 -15.95 -0.90 -10.15
C ALA A 283 -15.17 -1.61 -11.26
N GLN A 284 -15.34 -2.92 -11.40
CA GLN A 284 -14.70 -3.76 -12.42
C GLN A 284 -15.08 -3.34 -13.86
N ALA A 285 -16.36 -3.02 -14.09
CA ALA A 285 -16.81 -2.49 -15.37
C ALA A 285 -16.21 -1.11 -15.69
N SER A 286 -15.80 -0.36 -14.68
CA SER A 286 -15.18 0.97 -14.80
C SER A 286 -13.65 0.93 -14.85
N GLY A 287 -13.05 -0.27 -14.98
CA GLY A 287 -11.60 -0.43 -15.08
C GLY A 287 -10.86 -0.38 -13.74
N PHE A 288 -11.53 -0.69 -12.62
CA PHE A 288 -10.88 -0.86 -11.32
C PHE A 288 -10.87 -2.35 -10.93
N PRO A 289 -9.75 -2.92 -10.45
CA PRO A 289 -9.70 -4.36 -10.13
C PRO A 289 -10.64 -4.79 -8.99
N GLY A 290 -10.98 -3.86 -8.09
CA GLY A 290 -11.90 -4.08 -6.97
C GLY A 290 -12.28 -2.76 -6.28
N LEU A 291 -13.05 -2.85 -5.19
CA LEU A 291 -13.54 -1.67 -4.47
C LEU A 291 -12.41 -0.85 -3.85
N TYR A 292 -11.38 -1.50 -3.32
CA TYR A 292 -10.25 -0.83 -2.70
C TYR A 292 -9.51 0.11 -3.67
N ALA A 293 -9.34 -0.31 -4.93
CA ALA A 293 -8.76 0.51 -6.00
C ALA A 293 -9.57 1.77 -6.34
N THR A 294 -10.81 1.90 -5.85
CA THR A 294 -11.63 3.09 -6.06
C THR A 294 -11.42 4.17 -5.00
N LEU A 295 -10.61 3.94 -3.96
CA LEU A 295 -10.41 4.93 -2.90
C LEU A 295 -9.78 6.22 -3.45
N ASP A 296 -8.62 6.08 -4.10
CA ASP A 296 -7.88 7.16 -4.77
C ASP A 296 -6.96 6.59 -5.87
N ALA A 297 -6.30 7.48 -6.61
CA ALA A 297 -5.46 7.11 -7.74
C ALA A 297 -4.20 6.32 -7.35
N TRP A 298 -3.67 6.52 -6.14
CA TRP A 298 -2.50 5.81 -5.66
C TRP A 298 -2.85 4.36 -5.33
N GLU A 299 -3.97 4.14 -4.62
CA GLU A 299 -4.47 2.78 -4.35
C GLU A 299 -4.89 2.08 -5.64
N HIS A 300 -5.46 2.80 -6.62
CA HIS A 300 -5.72 2.22 -7.93
C HIS A 300 -4.44 1.73 -8.60
N LEU A 301 -3.41 2.56 -8.64
CA LEU A 301 -2.11 2.20 -9.22
C LEU A 301 -1.52 0.97 -8.52
N ALA A 302 -1.50 0.98 -7.18
CA ALA A 302 -0.91 -0.10 -6.41
C ALA A 302 -1.65 -1.43 -6.58
N GLU A 303 -2.99 -1.43 -6.56
CA GLU A 303 -3.79 -2.62 -6.84
C GLU A 303 -3.55 -3.14 -8.26
N THR A 304 -3.60 -2.26 -9.26
CA THR A 304 -3.41 -2.66 -10.67
C THR A 304 -2.02 -3.27 -10.89
N VAL A 305 -0.98 -2.68 -10.31
CA VAL A 305 0.39 -3.21 -10.38
C VAL A 305 0.49 -4.56 -9.66
N ALA A 306 0.00 -4.65 -8.42
CA ALA A 306 0.07 -5.89 -7.62
C ALA A 306 -0.63 -7.05 -8.32
N TYR A 307 -1.89 -6.86 -8.76
CA TYR A 307 -2.63 -7.91 -9.47
C TYR A 307 -1.96 -8.32 -10.77
N SER A 308 -1.48 -7.35 -11.57
CA SER A 308 -0.85 -7.63 -12.86
C SER A 308 0.49 -8.35 -12.73
N MET A 309 1.27 -8.04 -11.70
CA MET A 309 2.59 -8.64 -11.48
C MET A 309 2.51 -9.99 -10.77
N LEU A 310 1.52 -10.21 -9.89
CA LEU A 310 1.31 -11.51 -9.26
C LEU A 310 0.92 -12.56 -10.28
N LEU A 311 -0.13 -12.28 -11.06
CA LEU A 311 -0.65 -13.20 -12.06
C LEU A 311 -1.37 -12.37 -13.14
N PRO A 312 -0.71 -12.08 -14.28
CA PRO A 312 -1.37 -11.33 -15.35
C PRO A 312 -2.62 -12.10 -15.81
N HIS A 313 -3.79 -11.49 -15.61
CA HIS A 313 -5.13 -11.89 -16.13
C HIS A 313 -6.01 -12.86 -15.33
N ARG A 314 -5.83 -12.97 -14.01
CA ARG A 314 -6.41 -14.12 -13.29
C ARG A 314 -7.23 -13.78 -12.03
N LEU A 315 -7.59 -12.51 -11.85
CA LEU A 315 -8.48 -12.09 -10.77
C LEU A 315 -9.94 -12.42 -11.14
N VAL A 316 -10.61 -13.18 -10.28
CA VAL A 316 -12.04 -13.49 -10.37
C VAL A 316 -12.67 -13.09 -9.04
N PHE A 317 -13.81 -12.42 -9.06
CA PHE A 317 -14.61 -12.17 -7.87
C PHE A 317 -15.89 -13.00 -7.94
N ARG A 318 -16.11 -13.89 -6.96
CA ARG A 318 -17.36 -14.62 -6.82
C ARG A 318 -18.27 -13.91 -5.83
N ASP A 319 -19.45 -13.50 -6.28
CA ASP A 319 -20.43 -12.81 -5.44
C ASP A 319 -21.20 -13.76 -4.51
N ALA A 320 -22.11 -13.21 -3.70
CA ALA A 320 -22.90 -13.98 -2.73
C ALA A 320 -23.90 -14.95 -3.39
N ASN A 321 -24.23 -14.76 -4.66
CA ASN A 321 -25.07 -15.65 -5.45
C ASN A 321 -24.25 -16.74 -6.17
N GLY A 322 -22.93 -16.77 -5.97
CA GLY A 322 -22.04 -17.72 -6.62
C GLY A 322 -21.70 -17.37 -8.08
N ILE A 323 -21.96 -16.14 -8.51
CA ILE A 323 -21.67 -15.69 -9.88
C ILE A 323 -20.23 -15.15 -9.92
N ASP A 324 -19.46 -15.61 -10.91
CA ASP A 324 -18.09 -15.17 -11.15
C ASP A 324 -18.06 -13.91 -12.02
N HIS A 325 -17.35 -12.90 -11.55
CA HIS A 325 -17.13 -11.62 -12.21
C HIS A 325 -15.63 -11.43 -12.45
N ARG A 326 -15.27 -10.91 -13.63
CA ARG A 326 -13.88 -10.67 -14.01
C ARG A 326 -13.69 -9.17 -14.31
N PRO A 327 -12.60 -8.54 -13.82
CA PRO A 327 -12.26 -7.19 -14.22
C PRO A 327 -12.13 -7.08 -15.74
N VAL A 328 -12.64 -5.99 -16.31
CA VAL A 328 -12.41 -5.68 -17.72
C VAL A 328 -10.97 -5.18 -17.86
N ALA A 329 -10.06 -6.10 -18.15
CA ALA A 329 -8.66 -5.78 -18.37
C ALA A 329 -8.53 -4.73 -19.48
N GLN A 330 -7.94 -3.58 -19.15
CA GLN A 330 -7.73 -2.53 -20.14
C GLN A 330 -6.39 -2.76 -20.83
N ALA A 331 -6.36 -2.71 -22.17
CA ALA A 331 -5.13 -2.95 -22.93
C ALA A 331 -3.97 -2.01 -22.51
N TRP A 332 -4.29 -0.80 -22.06
CA TRP A 332 -3.31 0.17 -21.60
C TRP A 332 -2.66 -0.21 -20.26
N GLU A 333 -3.35 -0.95 -19.38
CA GLU A 333 -2.84 -1.35 -18.06
C GLU A 333 -1.64 -2.29 -18.20
N LEU A 334 -1.73 -3.28 -19.09
CA LEU A 334 -0.62 -4.21 -19.34
C LEU A 334 0.59 -3.51 -19.89
N GLN A 335 0.39 -2.59 -20.83
CA GLN A 335 1.48 -1.79 -21.39
C GLN A 335 2.09 -0.89 -20.32
N TYR A 336 1.26 -0.33 -19.44
CA TYR A 336 1.71 0.50 -18.33
C TYR A 336 2.57 -0.30 -17.35
N VAL A 337 2.09 -1.47 -16.91
CA VAL A 337 2.83 -2.36 -15.99
C VAL A 337 4.13 -2.86 -16.64
N ALA A 338 4.11 -3.22 -17.93
CA ALA A 338 5.31 -3.62 -18.65
C ALA A 338 6.36 -2.48 -18.70
N ARG A 339 5.94 -1.24 -18.96
CA ARG A 339 6.83 -0.07 -18.91
C ARG A 339 7.38 0.18 -17.51
N LEU A 340 6.54 0.03 -16.48
CA LEU A 340 6.98 0.17 -15.08
C LEU A 340 8.04 -0.89 -14.74
N LYS A 341 7.83 -2.15 -15.12
CA LYS A 341 8.80 -3.24 -14.96
C LYS A 341 10.14 -2.90 -15.62
N ALA A 342 10.11 -2.39 -16.85
CA ALA A 342 11.33 -1.97 -17.56
C ALA A 342 12.06 -0.82 -16.85
N ARG A 343 11.30 0.15 -16.31
CA ARG A 343 11.86 1.27 -15.53
C ARG A 343 12.48 0.80 -14.20
N MET A 344 11.82 -0.14 -13.51
CA MET A 344 12.34 -0.78 -12.30
C MET A 344 13.63 -1.56 -12.56
N ALA A 345 13.69 -2.31 -13.66
CA ALA A 345 14.89 -3.06 -14.04
C ALA A 345 16.10 -2.15 -14.35
N SER A 346 15.85 -1.01 -14.99
CA SER A 346 16.87 -0.04 -15.38
C SER A 346 17.11 1.07 -14.35
N ASP A 347 16.51 0.97 -13.15
CA ASP A 347 16.60 2.00 -12.13
C ASP A 347 18.06 2.24 -11.70
N PRO A 348 18.61 3.46 -11.80
CA PRO A 348 20.00 3.71 -11.45
C PRO A 348 20.27 3.72 -9.93
N GLY A 349 19.23 3.60 -9.10
CA GLY A 349 19.30 3.83 -7.66
C GLY A 349 19.18 5.31 -7.27
N PRO A 350 19.26 5.60 -5.95
CA PRO A 350 19.21 6.96 -5.43
C PRO A 350 20.32 7.81 -6.07
N ARG A 351 19.99 9.04 -6.44
CA ARG A 351 20.97 9.99 -6.95
C ARG A 351 21.65 10.64 -5.76
N TYR A 352 22.72 10.04 -5.25
CA TYR A 352 23.56 10.70 -4.26
C TYR A 352 24.32 11.83 -4.95
N GLN A 353 24.08 13.07 -4.54
CA GLN A 353 25.10 14.10 -4.75
C GLN A 353 26.22 13.77 -3.78
N SER A 354 27.32 13.21 -4.30
CA SER A 354 28.57 13.16 -3.54
C SER A 354 28.91 14.59 -3.12
N LYS A 355 28.91 14.85 -1.81
CA LYS A 355 29.41 16.11 -1.27
C LYS A 355 30.88 16.29 -1.58
#